data_AF-A0A0Q4EC91-F1
#
_entry.id   AF-A0A0Q4EC91-F1
#
_cell.length_a   1.000
_cell.length_b   1.000
_cell.length_c   1.000
_cell.angle_alpha   90.00
_cell.angle_beta   90.00
_cell.angle_gamma   90.00
#
_symmetry.space_group_name_H-M   'P 1'
#
loop_
_entity.id
_entity.type
_entity.pdbx_description
1 polymer ?
#
loop_
_entity_poly.entity_id
_entity_poly.type
_entity_poly.pdbx_seq_one_letter_code
_entity_poly.pdbx_strand_id
1 'polypeptide(L)'
;MAHRFNHTHYQGLTAINTVEARVDWTGFLNTAPPHIFNKPESVKKPTVWFVNSMSDMFHEDARDDDIIAAFKIMNECKHHTFQVLTKRPSRMALKTSELGLKWTANIWAGTSIEEDKYTKPRVRELLKVPAKLRFVSAEPLLGPLPSLEVEKLDWLIVGGESGQENTVRAMDPSWVRDLLKRCRAGRTPFFLKQWGKFGEDGKKRSKGENGHLLDGVEIFEMPADAYDRLRANGRAPDPRWTRIPKRAMLTPAERLEASAVPYVAKGKATASDEDYFESYLRGDKDTYENPQRLRKLVSETDRERLETEARWEALLGREV
;
A
#
# COMPACT_ATOMS: atom_id res chain seq x y z
N MET A 1 4.17 -13.46 13.89
CA MET A 1 3.35 -14.31 12.98
C MET A 1 4.02 -15.65 12.62
N ALA A 2 5.33 -15.85 12.84
CA ALA A 2 5.99 -17.15 12.66
C ALA A 2 5.35 -18.28 13.50
N HIS A 3 4.86 -17.97 14.70
CA HIS A 3 4.14 -18.91 15.59
C HIS A 3 2.85 -19.55 15.00
N ARG A 4 2.29 -19.03 13.90
CA ARG A 4 1.05 -19.57 13.31
C ARG A 4 1.28 -20.76 12.39
N PHE A 5 2.53 -21.00 12.00
CA PHE A 5 2.90 -22.04 11.06
C PHE A 5 3.83 -23.00 11.78
N ASN A 6 3.34 -24.19 12.13
CA ASN A 6 4.10 -25.22 12.84
C ASN A 6 5.08 -25.91 11.88
N HIS A 7 5.99 -25.14 11.29
CA HIS A 7 7.03 -25.62 10.38
C HIS A 7 8.41 -25.39 10.99
N THR A 8 9.31 -26.35 10.76
CA THR A 8 10.67 -26.36 11.32
C THR A 8 11.48 -25.10 11.01
N HIS A 9 11.27 -24.47 9.85
CA HIS A 9 11.98 -23.25 9.45
C HIS A 9 11.52 -21.97 10.18
N TYR A 10 10.40 -22.03 10.92
CA TYR A 10 9.96 -20.94 11.80
C TYR A 10 10.38 -21.11 13.26
N GLN A 11 11.05 -22.22 13.59
CA GLN A 11 11.54 -22.49 14.94
C GLN A 11 12.54 -21.40 15.39
N GLY A 12 12.39 -20.98 16.65
CA GLY A 12 13.28 -20.00 17.27
C GLY A 12 13.07 -18.56 16.81
N LEU A 13 12.21 -18.26 15.83
CA LEU A 13 12.00 -16.89 15.34
C LEU A 13 11.14 -16.04 16.29
N THR A 14 10.26 -16.66 17.07
CA THR A 14 9.41 -15.94 18.01
C THR A 14 9.32 -16.65 19.35
N ALA A 15 9.26 -15.87 20.42
CA ALA A 15 9.03 -16.33 21.79
C ALA A 15 7.72 -15.75 22.33
N ILE A 16 7.05 -16.50 23.21
CA ILE A 16 5.88 -15.99 23.92
C ILE A 16 6.37 -15.18 25.11
N ASN A 17 6.00 -13.90 25.14
CA ASN A 17 6.12 -13.08 26.31
C ASN A 17 4.95 -13.40 27.24
N THR A 18 5.23 -14.15 28.30
CA THR A 18 4.23 -14.63 29.25
C THR A 18 3.67 -13.53 30.15
N VAL A 19 4.39 -12.41 30.31
CA VAL A 19 3.96 -11.26 31.11
C VAL A 19 2.90 -10.45 30.37
N GLU A 20 3.12 -10.20 29.08
CA GLU A 20 2.25 -9.34 28.27
C GLU A 20 1.34 -10.11 27.31
N ALA A 21 1.34 -11.44 27.42
CA ALA A 21 0.59 -12.36 26.55
C ALA A 21 0.75 -12.07 25.05
N ARG A 22 1.94 -11.59 24.63
CA ARG A 22 2.26 -11.25 23.24
C ARG A 22 3.37 -12.15 22.69
N VAL A 23 3.49 -12.17 21.37
CA VAL A 23 4.56 -12.93 20.69
C VAL A 23 5.64 -11.97 20.21
N ASP A 24 6.82 -12.11 20.79
CA ASP A 24 7.99 -11.27 20.50
C ASP A 24 8.90 -11.96 19.47
N TRP A 25 9.49 -11.17 18.58
CA TRP A 25 10.55 -11.66 17.69
C TRP A 25 11.85 -11.80 18.48
N THR A 26 12.57 -12.90 18.28
CA THR A 26 13.76 -13.26 19.08
C THR A 26 15.05 -12.61 18.58
N GLY A 27 15.02 -11.90 17.46
CA GLY A 27 16.22 -11.44 16.76
C GLY A 27 16.81 -12.47 15.79
N PHE A 28 16.33 -13.71 15.80
CA PHE A 28 16.87 -14.76 14.94
C PHE A 28 16.30 -14.69 13.52
N LEU A 29 17.14 -14.98 12.53
CA LEU A 29 16.75 -15.16 11.12
C LEU A 29 17.07 -16.57 10.65
N ASN A 30 16.16 -17.11 9.83
CA ASN A 30 16.37 -18.36 9.11
C ASN A 30 16.26 -18.13 7.61
N THR A 31 17.13 -18.78 6.85
CA THR A 31 16.94 -18.95 5.41
C THR A 31 15.79 -19.93 5.18
N ALA A 32 14.90 -19.61 4.24
CA ALA A 32 13.83 -20.52 3.87
C ALA A 32 14.42 -21.84 3.34
N PRO A 33 13.81 -23.00 3.67
CA PRO A 33 14.30 -24.29 3.21
C PRO A 33 14.19 -24.38 1.67
N PRO A 34 15.00 -25.22 1.01
CA PRO A 34 15.09 -25.27 -0.45
C PRO A 34 13.74 -25.42 -1.17
N HIS A 35 12.81 -26.22 -0.64
CA HIS A 35 11.50 -26.42 -1.26
C HIS A 35 10.60 -25.16 -1.29
N ILE A 36 10.87 -24.18 -0.41
CA ILE A 36 10.23 -22.86 -0.41
C ILE A 36 11.06 -21.87 -1.23
N PHE A 37 12.38 -21.81 -0.97
CA PHE A 37 13.28 -20.86 -1.61
C PHE A 37 13.34 -21.04 -3.14
N ASN A 38 13.44 -22.30 -3.58
CA ASN A 38 13.53 -22.67 -5.00
C ASN A 38 12.15 -22.86 -5.66
N LYS A 39 11.06 -22.61 -4.93
CA LYS A 39 9.70 -22.87 -5.44
C LYS A 39 9.43 -22.24 -6.82
N PRO A 40 9.87 -21.00 -7.12
CA PRO A 40 9.65 -20.38 -8.43
C PRO A 40 10.19 -21.20 -9.62
N GLU A 41 11.29 -21.93 -9.46
CA GLU A 41 11.90 -22.70 -10.55
C GLU A 41 11.00 -23.86 -11.03
N SER A 42 10.22 -24.43 -10.10
CA SER A 42 9.30 -25.54 -10.38
C SER A 42 7.97 -25.09 -10.99
N VAL A 43 7.56 -23.83 -10.77
CA VAL A 43 6.22 -23.36 -11.13
C VAL A 43 6.22 -22.88 -12.59
N LYS A 44 5.50 -23.61 -13.45
CA LYS A 44 5.37 -23.24 -14.87
C LYS A 44 4.36 -22.12 -15.10
N LYS A 45 3.30 -22.07 -14.29
CA LYS A 45 2.26 -21.04 -14.40
C LYS A 45 2.84 -19.67 -13.99
N PRO A 46 2.75 -18.64 -14.85
CA PRO A 46 3.12 -17.27 -14.53
C PRO A 46 2.46 -16.80 -13.22
N THR A 47 3.28 -16.38 -12.26
CA THR A 47 2.90 -16.12 -10.86
C THR A 47 3.52 -14.80 -10.42
N VAL A 48 2.76 -14.05 -9.61
CA VAL A 48 3.24 -12.86 -8.91
C VAL A 48 3.60 -13.33 -7.50
N TRP A 49 4.88 -13.32 -7.18
CA TRP A 49 5.42 -13.72 -5.90
C TRP A 49 5.61 -12.48 -5.02
N PHE A 50 4.94 -12.44 -3.88
CA PHE A 50 5.25 -11.48 -2.83
C PHE A 50 6.42 -12.05 -2.00
N VAL A 51 7.62 -11.54 -2.26
CA VAL A 51 8.86 -12.09 -1.72
C VAL A 51 8.98 -11.71 -0.25
N ASN A 52 9.30 -12.69 0.60
CA ASN A 52 9.51 -12.48 2.03
C ASN A 52 8.30 -11.84 2.75
N SER A 53 7.08 -12.33 2.47
CA SER A 53 5.82 -11.80 3.05
C SER A 53 5.78 -11.73 4.59
N MET A 54 6.66 -12.45 5.27
CA MET A 54 6.78 -12.52 6.72
C MET A 54 8.19 -12.23 7.25
N SER A 55 9.10 -11.77 6.38
CA SER A 55 10.51 -11.53 6.69
C SER A 55 11.02 -10.31 5.90
N ASP A 56 12.32 -10.03 5.96
CA ASP A 56 12.93 -8.92 5.21
C ASP A 56 14.22 -9.43 4.56
N MET A 57 14.24 -9.49 3.22
CA MET A 57 15.42 -9.96 2.46
C MET A 57 16.65 -9.07 2.68
N PHE A 58 16.42 -7.81 3.08
CA PHE A 58 17.46 -6.83 3.34
C PHE A 58 17.57 -6.50 4.83
N HIS A 59 17.28 -7.47 5.72
CA HIS A 59 17.66 -7.37 7.14
C HIS A 59 19.18 -7.24 7.30
N GLU A 60 19.67 -6.63 8.37
CA GLU A 60 21.11 -6.46 8.63
C GLU A 60 21.85 -7.81 8.75
N ASP A 61 21.21 -8.80 9.36
CA ASP A 61 21.73 -10.18 9.47
C ASP A 61 21.38 -11.08 8.27
N ALA A 62 20.74 -10.54 7.22
CA ALA A 62 20.52 -11.31 6.00
C ALA A 62 21.85 -11.57 5.30
N ARG A 63 22.11 -12.85 4.97
CA ARG A 63 23.35 -13.30 4.33
C ARG A 63 23.38 -12.86 2.87
N ASP A 64 24.52 -12.34 2.43
CA ASP A 64 24.69 -11.90 1.04
C ASP A 64 24.49 -13.06 0.04
N ASP A 65 24.93 -14.27 0.38
CA ASP A 65 24.73 -15.48 -0.44
C ASP A 65 23.25 -15.77 -0.70
N ASP A 66 22.39 -15.56 0.30
CA ASP A 66 20.94 -15.76 0.15
C ASP A 66 20.33 -14.69 -0.76
N ILE A 67 20.78 -13.44 -0.63
CA ILE A 67 20.34 -12.33 -1.49
C ILE A 67 20.74 -12.63 -2.94
N ILE A 68 21.99 -13.04 -3.17
CA ILE A 68 22.52 -13.40 -4.49
C ILE A 68 21.72 -14.57 -5.09
N ALA A 69 21.51 -15.64 -4.32
CA ALA A 69 20.77 -16.81 -4.76
C ALA A 69 19.31 -16.47 -5.11
N ALA A 70 18.64 -15.63 -4.30
CA ALA A 70 17.29 -15.17 -4.58
C ALA A 70 17.23 -14.36 -5.89
N PHE A 71 18.18 -13.42 -6.08
CA PHE A 71 18.24 -12.65 -7.32
C PHE A 71 18.56 -13.50 -8.54
N LYS A 72 19.37 -14.56 -8.41
CA LYS A 72 19.59 -15.52 -9.50
C LYS A 72 18.27 -16.16 -9.93
N ILE A 73 17.51 -16.73 -8.99
CA ILE A 73 16.20 -17.35 -9.27
C ILE A 73 15.24 -16.34 -9.91
N MET A 74 15.16 -15.13 -9.37
CA MET A 74 14.27 -14.09 -9.90
C MET A 74 14.63 -13.68 -11.34
N ASN A 75 15.92 -13.62 -11.67
CA ASN A 75 16.39 -13.28 -13.00
C ASN A 75 16.26 -14.43 -14.02
N GLU A 76 16.32 -15.69 -13.57
CA GLU A 76 16.13 -16.87 -14.41
C GLU A 76 14.64 -17.14 -14.68
N CYS A 77 13.76 -16.91 -13.69
CA CYS A 77 12.32 -17.14 -13.78
C CYS A 77 11.55 -15.93 -14.35
N LYS A 78 11.87 -15.47 -15.56
CA LYS A 78 11.32 -14.22 -16.15
C LYS A 78 9.82 -14.25 -16.47
N HIS A 79 9.23 -15.45 -16.58
CA HIS A 79 7.79 -15.67 -16.73
C HIS A 79 7.02 -15.32 -15.45
N HIS A 80 7.70 -15.25 -14.30
CA HIS A 80 7.16 -14.77 -13.06
C HIS A 80 7.32 -13.26 -12.90
N THR A 81 6.67 -12.72 -11.88
CA THR A 81 6.87 -11.37 -11.35
C THR A 81 7.15 -11.49 -9.86
N PHE A 82 8.11 -10.73 -9.36
CA PHE A 82 8.56 -10.76 -7.97
C PHE A 82 8.37 -9.36 -7.38
N GLN A 83 7.44 -9.26 -6.45
CA GLN A 83 7.23 -8.06 -5.65
C GLN A 83 8.08 -8.15 -4.39
N VAL A 84 9.22 -7.46 -4.40
CA VAL A 84 10.16 -7.41 -3.27
C VAL A 84 9.81 -6.22 -2.39
N LEU A 85 9.62 -6.44 -1.10
CA LEU A 85 9.30 -5.40 -0.12
C LEU A 85 10.25 -5.48 1.07
N THR A 86 10.73 -4.33 1.53
CA THR A 86 11.60 -4.21 2.72
C THR A 86 11.24 -3.00 3.56
N LYS A 87 11.65 -2.99 4.84
CA LYS A 87 11.64 -1.76 5.66
C LYS A 87 12.99 -1.02 5.61
N ARG A 88 13.99 -1.60 4.92
CA ARG A 88 15.39 -1.15 4.88
C ARG A 88 15.83 -0.81 3.44
N PRO A 89 15.19 0.16 2.77
CA PRO A 89 15.53 0.51 1.40
C PRO A 89 16.97 1.04 1.26
N SER A 90 17.57 1.61 2.32
CA SER A 90 18.99 1.96 2.34
C SER A 90 19.89 0.75 2.12
N ARG A 91 19.61 -0.36 2.82
CA ARG A 91 20.35 -1.62 2.65
C ARG A 91 20.05 -2.27 1.31
N MET A 92 18.80 -2.22 0.84
CA MET A 92 18.46 -2.66 -0.52
C MET A 92 19.27 -1.91 -1.59
N ALA A 93 19.38 -0.58 -1.49
CA ALA A 93 20.17 0.23 -2.41
C ALA A 93 21.66 -0.09 -2.31
N LEU A 94 22.22 -0.16 -1.09
CA LEU A 94 23.62 -0.52 -0.86
C LEU A 94 23.96 -1.89 -1.44
N LYS A 95 23.21 -2.93 -1.07
CA LYS A 95 23.45 -4.30 -1.53
C LYS A 95 23.21 -4.47 -3.03
N THR A 96 22.33 -3.66 -3.62
CA THR A 96 22.19 -3.61 -5.07
C THR A 96 23.49 -3.23 -5.75
N SER A 97 24.15 -2.16 -5.29
CA SER A 97 25.44 -1.74 -5.85
C SER A 97 26.59 -2.67 -5.48
N GLU A 98 26.67 -3.09 -4.21
CA GLU A 98 27.78 -3.87 -3.66
C GLU A 98 27.85 -5.29 -4.26
N LEU A 99 26.69 -5.95 -4.42
CA LEU A 99 26.60 -7.31 -4.92
C LEU A 99 26.30 -7.38 -6.43
N GLY A 100 26.17 -6.24 -7.11
CA GLY A 100 25.83 -6.18 -8.54
C GLY A 100 24.45 -6.78 -8.87
N LEU A 101 23.45 -6.56 -8.01
CA LEU A 101 22.12 -7.16 -8.17
C LEU A 101 21.41 -6.64 -9.42
N LYS A 102 20.99 -7.55 -10.29
CA LYS A 102 20.31 -7.21 -11.55
C LYS A 102 18.80 -7.10 -11.33
N TRP A 103 18.25 -5.90 -11.46
CA TRP A 103 16.82 -5.60 -11.38
C TRP A 103 16.15 -5.69 -12.75
N THR A 104 15.81 -6.90 -13.18
CA THR A 104 15.05 -7.12 -14.41
C THR A 104 13.60 -6.63 -14.28
N ALA A 105 12.91 -6.46 -15.41
CA ALA A 105 11.56 -5.88 -15.45
C ALA A 105 10.49 -6.68 -14.68
N ASN A 106 10.74 -7.95 -14.34
CA ASN A 106 9.89 -8.76 -13.47
C ASN A 106 10.18 -8.59 -11.97
N ILE A 107 11.21 -7.84 -11.58
CA ILE A 107 11.58 -7.65 -10.18
C ILE A 107 11.20 -6.22 -9.78
N TRP A 108 10.19 -6.10 -8.93
CA TRP A 108 9.65 -4.82 -8.46
C TRP A 108 10.23 -4.50 -7.09
N ALA A 109 10.71 -3.28 -6.91
CA ALA A 109 11.30 -2.82 -5.66
C ALA A 109 10.25 -2.06 -4.85
N GLY A 110 10.07 -2.42 -3.59
CA GLY A 110 9.16 -1.71 -2.71
C GLY A 110 9.75 -1.45 -1.33
N THR A 111 9.22 -0.41 -0.68
CA THR A 111 9.44 -0.18 0.73
C THR A 111 8.12 -0.02 1.48
N SER A 112 8.04 -0.58 2.68
CA SER A 112 6.93 -0.27 3.59
C SER A 112 7.12 1.12 4.18
N ILE A 113 6.03 1.86 4.41
CA ILE A 113 6.02 3.17 5.09
C ILE A 113 4.78 3.25 5.97
N GLU A 114 4.97 3.09 7.28
CA GLU A 114 3.88 3.05 8.25
C GLU A 114 3.48 4.44 8.80
N GLU A 115 4.39 5.41 8.81
CA GLU A 115 4.23 6.74 9.42
C GLU A 115 5.04 7.80 8.66
N ASP A 116 4.67 9.09 8.79
CA ASP A 116 5.25 10.18 8.00
C ASP A 116 6.76 10.33 8.17
N LYS A 117 7.29 10.10 9.38
CA LYS A 117 8.74 10.17 9.68
C LYS A 117 9.59 9.25 8.80
N TYR A 118 9.01 8.17 8.26
CA TYR A 118 9.71 7.23 7.40
C TYR A 118 9.66 7.59 5.91
N THR A 119 8.78 8.52 5.50
CA THR A 119 8.52 8.86 4.09
C THR A 119 9.79 9.29 3.36
N LYS A 120 10.34 10.45 3.72
CA LYS A 120 11.53 11.05 3.10
C LYS A 120 12.75 10.12 3.09
N PRO A 121 13.19 9.53 4.23
CA PRO A 121 14.38 8.68 4.21
C PRO A 121 14.18 7.41 3.39
N ARG A 122 13.00 6.75 3.46
CA ARG A 122 12.79 5.49 2.74
C ARG A 122 12.59 5.71 1.24
N VAL A 123 11.85 6.75 0.84
CA VAL A 123 11.65 7.08 -0.58
C VAL A 123 12.97 7.49 -1.23
N ARG A 124 13.79 8.32 -0.56
CA ARG A 124 15.11 8.72 -1.09
C ARG A 124 15.97 7.51 -1.44
N GLU A 125 16.01 6.50 -0.58
CA GLU A 125 16.80 5.30 -0.80
C GLU A 125 16.17 4.35 -1.84
N LEU A 126 14.85 4.21 -1.84
CA LEU A 126 14.14 3.43 -2.85
C LEU A 126 14.44 3.92 -4.28
N LEU A 127 14.48 5.25 -4.48
CA LEU A 127 14.74 5.85 -5.79
C LEU A 127 16.15 5.54 -6.33
N LYS A 128 17.11 5.16 -5.47
CA LYS A 128 18.46 4.75 -5.90
C LYS A 128 18.49 3.34 -6.51
N VAL A 129 17.50 2.50 -6.21
CA VAL A 129 17.42 1.13 -6.73
C VAL A 129 17.06 1.20 -8.22
N PRO A 130 17.78 0.53 -9.14
CA PRO A 130 17.56 0.62 -10.59
C PRO A 130 16.40 -0.27 -11.08
N ALA A 131 15.35 -0.45 -10.27
CA ALA A 131 14.16 -1.19 -10.66
C ALA A 131 13.27 -0.39 -11.61
N LYS A 132 12.62 -1.07 -12.57
CA LYS A 132 11.67 -0.41 -13.51
C LYS A 132 10.35 0.01 -12.86
N LEU A 133 10.00 -0.63 -11.74
CA LEU A 133 8.82 -0.33 -10.94
C LEU A 133 9.25 -0.23 -9.48
N ARG A 134 9.04 0.95 -8.89
CA ARG A 134 9.27 1.28 -7.49
C ARG A 134 7.96 1.62 -6.82
N PHE A 135 7.59 0.89 -5.78
CA PHE A 135 6.32 1.08 -5.09
C PHE A 135 6.50 1.37 -3.60
N VAL A 136 5.52 2.05 -3.01
CA VAL A 136 5.39 2.14 -1.56
C VAL A 136 4.21 1.28 -1.13
N SER A 137 4.44 0.48 -0.09
CA SER A 137 3.36 -0.16 0.66
C SER A 137 3.15 0.63 1.95
N ALA A 138 2.14 1.49 1.98
CA ALA A 138 1.73 2.20 3.18
C ALA A 138 0.92 1.25 4.08
N GLU A 139 1.61 0.23 4.63
CA GLU A 139 1.01 -0.87 5.37
C GLU A 139 1.86 -1.34 6.57
N PRO A 140 1.25 -1.45 7.77
CA PRO A 140 -0.03 -0.81 8.10
C PRO A 140 0.10 0.71 8.02
N LEU A 141 -0.91 1.41 7.51
CA LEU A 141 -0.96 2.88 7.57
C LEU A 141 -1.35 3.30 9.00
N LEU A 142 -0.41 3.87 9.75
CA LEU A 142 -0.56 4.21 11.17
C LEU A 142 -0.77 5.70 11.43
N GLY A 143 -0.76 6.52 10.39
CA GLY A 143 -0.96 7.96 10.47
C GLY A 143 -1.00 8.60 9.08
N PRO A 144 -1.31 9.91 8.99
CA PRO A 144 -1.25 10.62 7.73
C PRO A 144 0.21 10.67 7.22
N LEU A 145 0.38 10.74 5.90
CA LEU A 145 1.71 10.81 5.25
C LEU A 145 1.87 12.10 4.42
N PRO A 146 1.74 13.31 5.01
CA PRO A 146 1.81 14.57 4.27
C PRO A 146 3.15 14.77 3.55
N SER A 147 4.25 14.20 4.05
CA SER A 147 5.58 14.30 3.47
C SER A 147 5.85 13.29 2.34
N LEU A 148 4.91 12.37 2.06
CA LEU A 148 5.07 11.38 1.00
C LEU A 148 4.92 12.02 -0.38
N GLU A 149 6.01 12.05 -1.14
CA GLU A 149 6.04 12.52 -2.53
C GLU A 149 5.52 11.43 -3.48
N VAL A 150 4.20 11.23 -3.53
CA VAL A 150 3.55 10.14 -4.27
C VAL A 150 3.85 10.18 -5.77
N GLU A 151 4.13 11.36 -6.34
CA GLU A 151 4.44 11.60 -7.74
C GLU A 151 5.76 10.98 -8.18
N LYS A 152 6.66 10.68 -7.23
CA LYS A 152 7.95 10.03 -7.49
C LYS A 152 7.85 8.50 -7.55
N LEU A 153 6.69 7.95 -7.22
CA LEU A 153 6.47 6.51 -7.14
C LEU A 153 5.82 5.98 -8.42
N ASP A 154 6.13 4.73 -8.77
CA ASP A 154 5.41 4.04 -9.84
C ASP A 154 4.05 3.50 -9.35
N TRP A 155 3.89 3.24 -8.05
CA TRP A 155 2.68 2.66 -7.48
C TRP A 155 2.58 2.91 -5.96
N LEU A 156 1.39 3.24 -5.46
CA LEU A 156 1.09 3.30 -4.03
C LEU A 156 0.07 2.21 -3.66
N ILE A 157 0.42 1.40 -2.67
CA ILE A 157 -0.46 0.40 -2.05
C ILE A 157 -0.76 0.86 -0.63
N VAL A 158 -2.02 0.81 -0.22
CA VAL A 158 -2.49 1.24 1.11
C VAL A 158 -3.26 0.12 1.79
N GLY A 159 -3.07 -0.03 3.09
CA GLY A 159 -3.86 -0.97 3.87
C GLY A 159 -3.67 -0.85 5.39
N GLY A 160 -4.72 -1.25 6.11
CA GLY A 160 -4.76 -1.20 7.56
C GLY A 160 -4.09 -2.41 8.22
N GLU A 161 -3.95 -2.34 9.54
CA GLU A 161 -3.28 -3.39 10.31
C GLU A 161 -4.17 -4.64 10.47
N SER A 162 -3.56 -5.82 10.34
CA SER A 162 -4.19 -7.11 10.59
C SER A 162 -3.47 -7.83 11.72
N GLY A 163 -4.19 -8.52 12.61
CA GLY A 163 -3.59 -9.10 13.82
C GLY A 163 -4.62 -9.72 14.78
N GLN A 164 -4.15 -10.20 15.93
CA GLN A 164 -5.02 -10.57 17.07
C GLN A 164 -5.45 -9.32 17.83
N GLU A 165 -6.60 -9.39 18.52
CA GLU A 165 -7.51 -8.25 18.69
C GLU A 165 -7.01 -7.08 19.54
N ASN A 166 -6.09 -7.31 20.47
CA ASN A 166 -5.81 -6.34 21.53
C ASN A 166 -4.76 -5.27 21.17
N THR A 167 -4.10 -5.38 20.01
CA THR A 167 -2.99 -4.45 19.63
C THR A 167 -3.14 -3.84 18.23
N VAL A 168 -4.23 -4.13 17.52
CA VAL A 168 -4.43 -3.64 16.16
C VAL A 168 -4.82 -2.17 16.17
N ARG A 169 -4.11 -1.35 15.39
CA ARG A 169 -4.40 0.08 15.22
C ARG A 169 -5.34 0.30 14.05
N ALA A 170 -6.24 1.27 14.22
CA ALA A 170 -7.21 1.65 13.21
C ALA A 170 -6.56 2.57 12.16
N MET A 171 -6.98 2.43 10.90
CA MET A 171 -6.55 3.27 9.80
C MET A 171 -7.68 4.26 9.48
N ASP A 172 -7.45 5.54 9.76
CA ASP A 172 -8.43 6.61 9.53
C ASP A 172 -8.71 6.77 8.02
N PRO A 173 -9.98 6.72 7.57
CA PRO A 173 -10.35 6.90 6.17
C PRO A 173 -9.89 8.22 5.57
N SER A 174 -9.78 9.30 6.37
CA SER A 174 -9.30 10.60 5.89
C SER A 174 -7.86 10.51 5.33
N TRP A 175 -7.00 9.67 5.91
CA TRP A 175 -5.63 9.48 5.43
C TRP A 175 -5.62 8.77 4.07
N VAL A 176 -6.52 7.80 3.88
CA VAL A 176 -6.67 7.06 2.62
C VAL A 176 -7.21 7.98 1.52
N ARG A 177 -8.23 8.80 1.83
CA ARG A 177 -8.80 9.79 0.91
C ARG A 177 -7.76 10.83 0.49
N ASP A 178 -6.96 11.35 1.42
CA ASP A 178 -5.87 12.29 1.10
C ASP A 178 -4.82 11.67 0.16
N LEU A 179 -4.35 10.45 0.46
CA LEU A 179 -3.39 9.76 -0.38
C LEU A 179 -3.95 9.48 -1.77
N LEU A 180 -5.21 9.05 -1.87
CA LEU A 180 -5.88 8.84 -3.14
C LEU A 180 -5.97 10.15 -3.94
N LYS A 181 -6.40 11.25 -3.31
CA LYS A 181 -6.49 12.58 -3.95
C LYS A 181 -5.13 12.99 -4.54
N ARG A 182 -4.05 12.85 -3.76
CA ARG A 182 -2.69 13.16 -4.22
C ARG A 182 -2.23 12.20 -5.33
N CYS A 183 -2.53 10.92 -5.24
CA CYS A 183 -2.24 9.95 -6.30
C CYS A 183 -2.99 10.27 -7.60
N ARG A 184 -4.24 10.73 -7.54
CA ARG A 184 -4.99 11.20 -8.72
C ARG A 184 -4.34 12.41 -9.36
N ALA A 185 -4.06 13.45 -8.57
CA ALA A 185 -3.36 14.64 -9.04
C ALA A 185 -1.96 14.31 -9.61
N GLY A 186 -1.27 13.36 -8.96
CA GLY A 186 0.07 12.91 -9.32
C GLY A 186 0.13 11.89 -10.46
N ARG A 187 -1.01 11.27 -10.78
CA ARG A 187 -1.14 10.11 -11.69
C ARG A 187 -0.29 8.91 -11.27
N THR A 188 -0.21 8.71 -9.97
CA THR A 188 0.38 7.53 -9.36
C THR A 188 -0.74 6.52 -9.18
N PRO A 189 -0.67 5.32 -9.78
CA PRO A 189 -1.67 4.27 -9.56
C PRO A 189 -1.84 4.00 -8.06
N PHE A 190 -3.08 3.80 -7.63
CA PHE A 190 -3.44 3.58 -6.22
C PHE A 190 -4.14 2.23 -6.02
N PHE A 191 -3.70 1.46 -5.03
CA PHE A 191 -4.38 0.23 -4.64
C PHE A 191 -4.73 0.24 -3.15
N LEU A 192 -6.03 0.29 -2.84
CA LEU A 192 -6.50 0.00 -1.49
C LEU A 192 -6.61 -1.52 -1.32
N LYS A 193 -5.66 -2.11 -0.61
CA LYS A 193 -5.59 -3.56 -0.43
C LYS A 193 -6.64 -4.08 0.53
N GLN A 194 -6.76 -3.45 1.70
CA GLN A 194 -7.72 -3.82 2.74
C GLN A 194 -7.73 -2.84 3.92
N TRP A 195 -8.82 -2.81 4.68
CA TRP A 195 -8.93 -2.03 5.92
C TRP A 195 -8.30 -2.69 7.17
N GLY A 196 -8.10 -4.00 7.16
CA GLY A 196 -7.64 -4.71 8.36
C GLY A 196 -8.77 -4.99 9.34
N LYS A 197 -8.50 -4.90 10.65
CA LYS A 197 -9.52 -5.22 11.68
C LYS A 197 -10.57 -4.13 11.88
N PHE A 198 -10.27 -2.88 11.59
CA PHE A 198 -11.25 -1.80 11.64
C PHE A 198 -11.69 -1.48 10.22
N GLY A 199 -12.98 -1.59 9.92
CA GLY A 199 -13.52 -1.18 8.62
C GLY A 199 -13.56 0.34 8.47
N GLU A 200 -13.90 0.81 7.28
CA GLU A 200 -14.10 2.25 6.99
C GLU A 200 -15.07 2.92 7.97
N ASP A 201 -16.07 2.19 8.46
CA ASP A 201 -17.07 2.62 9.44
C ASP A 201 -16.58 2.58 10.91
N GLY A 202 -15.28 2.34 11.13
CA GLY A 202 -14.68 2.19 12.45
C GLY A 202 -15.11 0.94 13.23
N LYS A 203 -15.88 0.00 12.63
CA LYS A 203 -16.28 -1.24 13.30
C LYS A 203 -15.16 -2.27 13.24
N LYS A 204 -14.92 -2.94 14.37
CA LYS A 204 -14.02 -4.09 14.45
C LYS A 204 -14.70 -5.33 13.86
N ARG A 205 -14.11 -5.93 12.81
CA ARG A 205 -14.55 -7.20 12.18
C ARG A 205 -13.34 -7.96 11.64
N SER A 206 -13.53 -9.11 11.00
CA SER A 206 -12.44 -9.76 10.27
C SER A 206 -12.00 -8.92 9.06
N LYS A 207 -10.74 -9.08 8.64
CA LYS A 207 -10.24 -8.39 7.44
C LYS A 207 -11.01 -8.73 6.16
N GLY A 208 -11.59 -9.93 6.09
CA GLY A 208 -12.40 -10.34 4.95
C GLY A 208 -13.73 -9.59 4.91
N GLU A 209 -14.38 -9.41 6.06
CA GLU A 209 -15.63 -8.67 6.18
C GLU A 209 -15.46 -7.16 5.96
N ASN A 210 -14.35 -6.58 6.44
CA ASN A 210 -14.09 -5.16 6.20
C ASN A 210 -13.68 -4.85 4.75
N GLY A 211 -13.12 -5.84 4.04
CA GLY A 211 -12.78 -5.72 2.63
C GLY A 211 -11.85 -4.55 2.33
N HIS A 212 -12.13 -3.88 1.20
CA HIS A 212 -11.23 -2.95 0.51
C HIS A 212 -11.96 -1.81 -0.21
N LEU A 213 -13.23 -1.57 0.15
CA LEU A 213 -14.01 -0.47 -0.43
C LEU A 213 -13.65 0.84 0.25
N LEU A 214 -13.48 1.93 -0.50
CA LEU A 214 -13.45 3.29 0.03
C LEU A 214 -14.68 4.02 -0.51
N ASP A 215 -15.53 4.52 0.38
CA ASP A 215 -16.85 5.10 0.09
C ASP A 215 -17.66 4.25 -0.91
N GLY A 216 -17.69 2.94 -0.67
CA GLY A 216 -18.43 1.97 -1.49
C GLY A 216 -17.80 1.63 -2.85
N VAL A 217 -16.57 2.08 -3.13
CA VAL A 217 -15.88 1.84 -4.41
C VAL A 217 -14.63 1.00 -4.23
N GLU A 218 -14.43 0.02 -5.12
CA GLU A 218 -13.17 -0.73 -5.22
C GLU A 218 -12.13 0.11 -5.97
N ILE A 219 -10.93 0.27 -5.38
CA ILE A 219 -9.83 1.04 -6.00
C ILE A 219 -8.64 0.13 -6.23
N PHE A 220 -8.64 -0.54 -7.39
CA PHE A 220 -7.69 -1.60 -7.75
C PHE A 220 -6.90 -1.14 -8.96
N GLU A 221 -5.88 -0.31 -8.75
CA GLU A 221 -5.10 0.23 -9.87
C GLU A 221 -3.71 -0.33 -9.91
N MET A 222 -3.22 -0.58 -11.12
CA MET A 222 -1.89 -1.09 -11.36
C MET A 222 -1.20 -0.28 -12.47
N PRO A 223 0.12 -0.08 -12.37
CA PRO A 223 0.89 0.55 -13.46
C PRO A 223 0.70 -0.19 -14.78
N ALA A 224 0.58 0.56 -15.87
CA ALA A 224 0.33 0.00 -17.19
C ALA A 224 1.38 -1.02 -17.65
N ASP A 225 2.66 -0.76 -17.39
CA ASP A 225 3.75 -1.69 -17.72
C ASP A 225 3.66 -3.01 -16.93
N ALA A 226 3.27 -2.95 -15.66
CA ALA A 226 2.97 -4.12 -14.85
C ALA A 226 1.75 -4.88 -15.39
N TYR A 227 0.65 -4.17 -15.66
CA TYR A 227 -0.58 -4.74 -16.21
C TYR A 227 -0.32 -5.47 -17.54
N ASP A 228 0.35 -4.79 -18.47
CA ASP A 228 0.63 -5.30 -19.80
C ASP A 228 1.57 -6.50 -19.75
N ARG A 229 2.57 -6.48 -18.85
CA ARG A 229 3.47 -7.62 -18.65
C ARG A 229 2.73 -8.84 -18.13
N LEU A 230 1.85 -8.69 -17.14
CA LEU A 230 1.08 -9.82 -16.60
C LEU A 230 0.22 -10.44 -17.70
N ARG A 231 -0.47 -9.60 -18.48
CA ARG A 231 -1.27 -10.03 -19.62
C ARG A 231 -0.44 -10.74 -20.69
N ALA A 232 0.72 -10.19 -21.06
CA ALA A 232 1.63 -10.79 -22.05
C ALA A 232 2.20 -12.14 -21.59
N ASN A 233 2.44 -12.31 -20.30
CA ASN A 233 2.86 -13.58 -19.71
C ASN A 233 1.68 -14.53 -19.46
N GLY A 234 0.57 -14.43 -20.20
CA GLY A 234 -0.54 -15.40 -20.11
C GLY A 234 -1.31 -15.39 -18.78
N ARG A 235 -1.14 -14.35 -17.94
CA ARG A 235 -1.94 -14.12 -16.74
C ARG A 235 -2.77 -12.86 -16.94
N ALA A 236 -3.99 -13.02 -17.45
CA ALA A 236 -4.96 -11.93 -17.43
C ALA A 236 -5.05 -11.37 -16.00
N PRO A 237 -4.82 -10.06 -15.79
CA PRO A 237 -5.10 -9.44 -14.50
C PRO A 237 -6.54 -9.70 -14.11
N ASP A 238 -6.80 -9.86 -12.81
CA ASP A 238 -8.16 -9.88 -12.28
C ASP A 238 -8.95 -8.69 -12.87
N PRO A 239 -10.19 -8.87 -13.37
CA PRO A 239 -10.95 -7.82 -14.04
C PRO A 239 -11.14 -6.54 -13.22
N ARG A 240 -11.01 -6.61 -11.89
CA ARG A 240 -11.04 -5.45 -11.01
C ARG A 240 -9.84 -4.52 -11.21
N TRP A 241 -8.71 -5.03 -11.71
CA TRP A 241 -7.53 -4.21 -11.95
C TRP A 241 -7.76 -3.23 -13.09
N THR A 242 -7.63 -1.96 -12.77
CA THR A 242 -7.60 -0.85 -13.70
C THR A 242 -6.16 -0.58 -14.12
N ARG A 243 -5.93 -0.57 -15.43
CA ARG A 243 -4.63 -0.25 -16.04
C ARG A 243 -4.43 1.27 -16.04
N ILE A 244 -3.46 1.77 -15.28
CA ILE A 244 -3.17 3.21 -15.21
C ILE A 244 -1.84 3.53 -15.93
N PRO A 245 -1.85 4.38 -16.97
CA PRO A 245 -0.64 4.81 -17.66
C PRO A 245 0.32 5.54 -16.71
N LYS A 246 1.64 5.38 -16.91
CA LYS A 246 2.63 6.16 -16.15
C LYS A 246 2.46 7.64 -16.46
N ARG A 247 2.69 8.51 -15.46
CA ARG A 247 2.70 9.98 -15.64
C ARG A 247 3.53 10.44 -16.84
N ALA A 248 4.69 9.82 -17.06
CA ALA A 248 5.58 10.13 -18.18
C ALA A 248 4.99 9.84 -19.57
N MET A 249 3.99 8.96 -19.67
CA MET A 249 3.33 8.58 -20.94
C MET A 249 2.19 9.51 -21.33
N LEU A 250 1.87 10.50 -20.50
CA LEU A 250 0.68 11.33 -20.68
C LEU A 250 1.04 12.72 -21.17
N THR A 251 0.22 13.21 -22.10
CA THR A 251 0.26 14.56 -22.66
C THR A 251 -0.03 15.63 -21.59
N PRO A 252 0.37 16.89 -21.79
CA PRO A 252 0.03 17.99 -20.88
C PRO A 252 -1.48 18.17 -20.66
N ALA A 253 -2.31 17.99 -21.70
CA ALA A 253 -3.76 18.11 -21.61
C ALA A 253 -4.38 17.02 -20.72
N GLU A 254 -3.96 15.77 -20.93
CA GLU A 254 -4.40 14.68 -20.06
C GLU A 254 -3.98 14.96 -18.60
N ARG A 255 -2.77 15.50 -18.36
CA ARG A 255 -2.31 15.81 -17.00
C ARG A 255 -3.21 16.82 -16.29
N LEU A 256 -3.69 17.83 -17.02
CA LEU A 256 -4.58 18.87 -16.50
C LEU A 256 -5.99 18.31 -16.21
N GLU A 257 -6.54 17.50 -17.11
CA GLU A 257 -7.85 16.87 -16.95
C GLU A 257 -7.90 15.94 -15.73
N ALA A 258 -6.85 15.15 -15.49
CA ALA A 258 -6.80 14.25 -14.34
C ALA A 258 -6.60 14.95 -12.99
N SER A 259 -5.94 16.11 -12.96
CA SER A 259 -5.87 16.92 -11.74
C SER A 259 -7.19 17.57 -11.36
N ALA A 260 -8.13 17.62 -12.30
CA ALA A 260 -9.46 18.20 -12.14
C ALA A 260 -10.55 17.18 -11.76
N VAL A 261 -10.19 15.91 -11.47
CA VAL A 261 -11.17 14.89 -11.05
C VAL A 261 -11.29 14.89 -9.53
N PRO A 262 -12.29 15.57 -8.93
CA PRO A 262 -12.64 15.36 -7.54
C PRO A 262 -13.24 13.97 -7.35
N TYR A 263 -13.19 13.54 -6.10
CA TYR A 263 -13.81 12.32 -5.62
C TYR A 263 -15.32 12.33 -5.91
N VAL A 264 -15.77 11.63 -6.95
CA VAL A 264 -17.21 11.41 -7.19
C VAL A 264 -17.51 9.95 -6.89
N ALA A 265 -17.83 9.68 -5.62
CA ALA A 265 -18.42 8.41 -5.20
C ALA A 265 -19.82 8.30 -5.81
N LYS A 266 -19.93 7.76 -7.04
CA LYS A 266 -21.16 7.27 -7.72
C LYS A 266 -22.47 8.11 -7.63
N GLY A 267 -22.46 9.34 -7.13
CA GLY A 267 -23.55 10.30 -7.17
C GLY A 267 -23.34 11.27 -8.32
N LYS A 268 -24.42 11.70 -8.98
CA LYS A 268 -24.33 12.86 -9.87
C LYS A 268 -24.04 14.08 -9.00
N ALA A 269 -23.02 14.86 -9.36
CA ALA A 269 -22.77 16.14 -8.73
C ALA A 269 -24.04 16.99 -8.78
N THR A 270 -24.45 17.47 -7.61
CA THR A 270 -25.55 18.43 -7.46
C THR A 270 -25.00 19.84 -7.66
N ALA A 271 -25.87 20.81 -7.96
CA ALA A 271 -25.46 22.22 -8.06
C ALA A 271 -24.77 22.73 -6.78
N SER A 272 -25.11 22.17 -5.62
CA SER A 272 -24.44 22.46 -4.35
C SER A 272 -23.03 21.89 -4.23
N ASP A 273 -22.73 20.77 -4.91
CA ASP A 273 -21.38 20.19 -4.92
C ASP A 273 -20.43 21.03 -5.78
N GLU A 274 -20.94 21.59 -6.89
CA GLU A 274 -20.21 22.52 -7.74
C GLU A 274 -19.94 23.86 -7.03
N ASP A 275 -20.94 24.42 -6.35
CA ASP A 275 -20.78 25.64 -5.56
C ASP A 275 -19.79 25.45 -4.40
N TYR A 276 -19.81 24.28 -3.75
CA TYR A 276 -18.83 23.91 -2.72
C TYR A 276 -17.41 23.80 -3.30
N PHE A 277 -17.27 23.18 -4.48
CA PHE A 277 -15.98 23.03 -5.16
C PHE A 277 -15.39 24.37 -5.59
N GLU A 278 -16.20 25.23 -6.19
CA GLU A 278 -15.80 26.59 -6.58
C GLU A 278 -15.39 27.44 -5.38
N SER A 279 -16.12 27.33 -4.27
CA SER A 279 -15.76 27.96 -2.99
C SER A 279 -14.42 27.44 -2.43
N TYR A 280 -14.19 26.12 -2.48
CA TYR A 280 -12.95 25.51 -2.00
C TYR A 280 -11.74 25.95 -2.84
N LEU A 281 -11.89 26.03 -4.16
CA LEU A 281 -10.85 26.55 -5.05
C LEU A 281 -10.54 28.04 -4.80
N ARG A 282 -11.53 28.82 -4.36
CA ARG A 282 -11.37 30.24 -4.02
C ARG A 282 -10.82 30.48 -2.61
N GLY A 283 -10.75 29.45 -1.77
CA GLY A 283 -10.24 29.55 -0.41
C GLY A 283 -11.20 30.21 0.59
N ASP A 284 -12.50 30.23 0.29
CA ASP A 284 -13.52 30.81 1.16
C ASP A 284 -13.75 29.91 2.38
N LYS A 285 -13.21 30.30 3.54
CA LYS A 285 -13.30 29.52 4.79
C LYS A 285 -14.71 29.40 5.36
N ASP A 286 -15.55 30.41 5.15
CA ASP A 286 -16.88 30.53 5.77
C ASP A 286 -17.92 29.51 5.24
N THR A 287 -17.62 28.83 4.12
CA THR A 287 -18.58 27.99 3.40
C THR A 287 -18.40 26.49 3.60
N TYR A 288 -17.16 26.00 3.75
CA TYR A 288 -16.90 24.57 4.00
C TYR A 288 -16.73 24.21 5.49
N GLU A 289 -16.45 25.18 6.36
CA GLU A 289 -16.40 24.97 7.83
C GLU A 289 -17.75 25.22 8.52
N ASN A 290 -18.81 25.59 7.79
CA ASN A 290 -20.12 25.93 8.38
C ASN A 290 -20.96 24.68 8.74
N PRO A 291 -21.12 24.36 10.05
CA PRO A 291 -21.79 23.12 10.48
C PRO A 291 -23.29 23.09 10.19
N GLN A 292 -23.93 24.26 9.99
CA GLN A 292 -25.36 24.36 9.74
C GLN A 292 -25.71 24.12 8.25
N ARG A 293 -24.81 24.46 7.33
CA ARG A 293 -24.94 24.13 5.89
C ARG A 293 -24.57 22.68 5.61
N LEU A 294 -23.55 22.16 6.29
CA LEU A 294 -23.19 20.74 6.34
C LEU A 294 -24.31 19.82 6.84
N ARG A 295 -25.39 20.35 7.44
CA ARG A 295 -26.57 19.56 7.87
C ARG A 295 -27.76 19.64 6.90
N LYS A 296 -27.78 20.62 6.01
CA LYS A 296 -28.87 20.84 5.03
C LYS A 296 -28.61 20.23 3.65
N LEU A 297 -27.35 19.89 3.33
CA LEU A 297 -26.91 19.39 2.01
C LEU A 297 -26.60 17.89 1.99
N VAL A 298 -27.04 17.17 3.02
CA VAL A 298 -26.53 15.85 3.34
C VAL A 298 -27.44 14.82 2.72
N SER A 299 -26.98 14.15 1.66
CA SER A 299 -27.59 12.89 1.25
C SER A 299 -27.55 11.91 2.42
N GLU A 300 -28.36 10.84 2.40
CA GLU A 300 -28.30 9.79 3.43
C GLU A 300 -26.87 9.23 3.57
N THR A 301 -26.15 9.13 2.46
CA THR A 301 -24.73 8.76 2.38
C THR A 301 -23.81 9.76 3.10
N ASP A 302 -24.05 11.06 2.96
CA ASP A 302 -23.24 12.07 3.66
C ASP A 302 -23.54 12.07 5.18
N ARG A 303 -24.74 11.65 5.61
CA ARG A 303 -25.09 11.56 7.03
C ARG A 303 -24.37 10.39 7.67
N GLU A 304 -24.41 9.23 7.00
CA GLU A 304 -23.61 8.07 7.38
C GLU A 304 -22.10 8.40 7.41
N ARG A 305 -21.63 9.24 6.49
CA ARG A 305 -20.23 9.72 6.48
C ARG A 305 -19.91 10.58 7.69
N LEU A 306 -20.74 11.58 8.01
CA LEU A 306 -20.53 12.45 9.17
C LEU A 306 -20.61 11.68 10.50
N GLU A 307 -21.53 10.74 10.62
CA GLU A 307 -21.60 9.84 11.79
C GLU A 307 -20.36 8.94 11.88
N THR A 308 -19.85 8.50 10.73
CA THR A 308 -18.59 7.75 10.63
C THR A 308 -17.40 8.62 11.03
N GLU A 309 -17.31 9.86 10.55
CA GLU A 309 -16.27 10.82 10.92
C GLU A 309 -16.29 11.12 12.43
N ALA A 310 -17.46 11.42 13.01
CA ALA A 310 -17.61 11.62 14.45
C ALA A 310 -17.18 10.38 15.26
N ARG A 311 -17.47 9.18 14.74
CA ARG A 311 -17.01 7.92 15.33
C ARG A 311 -15.50 7.75 15.23
N TRP A 312 -14.87 8.19 14.15
CA TRP A 312 -13.41 8.18 14.00
C TRP A 312 -12.74 9.16 14.93
N GLU A 313 -13.26 10.37 15.08
CA GLU A 313 -12.75 11.34 16.07
C GLU A 313 -12.79 10.75 17.48
N ALA A 314 -13.93 10.14 17.86
CA ALA A 314 -14.05 9.42 19.13
C ALA A 314 -13.09 8.23 19.25
N LEU A 315 -12.91 7.44 18.19
CA LEU A 315 -12.01 6.27 18.19
C LEU A 315 -10.53 6.69 18.32
N LEU A 316 -10.16 7.82 17.73
CA LEU A 316 -8.81 8.36 17.72
C LEU A 316 -8.52 9.27 18.92
N GLY A 317 -9.51 9.50 19.80
CA GLY A 317 -9.37 10.34 20.98
C GLY A 317 -9.14 11.81 20.66
N ARG A 318 -9.65 12.28 19.52
CA ARG A 318 -9.65 13.69 19.13
C ARG A 318 -10.96 14.32 19.61
N GLU A 319 -10.90 15.45 20.31
CA GLU A 319 -12.11 16.16 20.77
C GLU A 319 -12.89 16.69 19.55
N VAL A 320 -14.21 16.47 19.55
CA VAL A 320 -15.17 16.83 18.48
C VAL A 320 -15.52 18.31 18.52
#